data_AF-A0A842Q3I2-F1
#
_entry.id   AF-A0A842Q3I2-F1
#
_cell.length_a   1.000
_cell.length_b   1.000
_cell.length_c   1.000
_cell.angle_alpha   90.00
_cell.angle_beta   90.00
_cell.angle_gamma   90.00
#
_symmetry.space_group_name_H-M   'P 1'
#
loop_
_entity.id
_entity.type
_entity.pdbx_description
1 polymer ?
#
loop_
_entity_poly.entity_id
_entity_poly.type
_entity_poly.pdbx_seq_one_letter_code
_entity_poly.pdbx_strand_id
1 'polypeptide(L)'
;MTSGKYFNKGVKALDSPDIGHVVRETPDKIVVFGGGHERYDIPISEIQQVGANVLIGLKLYDIVKKYKVSRKDPLPTSRQDPWTSPASDIDLGTYEKQYPKSLFNKGVRAKNEDHIGHVMKETDDKIVVFGESNYRFDIPKSKIIAVGRNVIVDMDYPEIYKYQVDKNAPLPTGEPIKKLNEEAYPE
;
A
#
# COMPACT_ATOMS: atom_id res chain seq x y z
N MET A 1 -2.25 1.31 -16.45
CA MET A 1 -1.66 1.42 -15.11
C MET A 1 -0.15 1.35 -15.24
N THR A 2 0.56 2.47 -15.14
CA THR A 2 2.02 2.47 -15.03
C THR A 2 2.36 2.91 -13.63
N SER A 3 2.75 1.95 -12.78
CA SER A 3 3.47 2.25 -11.54
C SER A 3 4.71 3.08 -11.87
N GLY A 4 5.12 4.01 -10.99
CA GLY A 4 6.33 4.81 -11.17
C GLY A 4 7.52 3.96 -11.63
N LYS A 5 8.46 4.54 -12.39
CA LYS A 5 9.50 3.81 -13.14
C LYS A 5 10.29 2.85 -12.24
N TYR A 6 10.43 3.18 -10.96
CA TYR A 6 11.17 2.38 -9.98
C TYR A 6 10.29 1.66 -8.96
N PHE A 7 9.00 2.01 -8.90
CA PHE A 7 8.09 1.52 -7.86
C PHE A 7 8.01 -0.01 -7.84
N ASN A 8 8.08 -0.59 -6.63
CA ASN A 8 8.02 -2.03 -6.38
C ASN A 8 9.15 -2.85 -7.05
N LYS A 9 10.23 -2.20 -7.48
CA LYS A 9 11.45 -2.91 -7.90
C LYS A 9 12.35 -3.17 -6.70
N GLY A 10 13.01 -4.33 -6.71
CA GLY A 10 14.11 -4.60 -5.80
C GLY A 10 15.29 -3.68 -6.09
N VAL A 11 16.06 -3.33 -5.07
CA VAL A 11 17.18 -2.41 -5.16
C VAL A 11 18.46 -3.14 -4.79
N LYS A 12 19.54 -2.86 -5.52
CA LYS A 12 20.87 -3.44 -5.34
C LYS A 12 21.91 -2.34 -5.20
N ALA A 13 22.96 -2.61 -4.44
CA ALA A 13 24.19 -1.82 -4.43
C ALA A 13 25.25 -2.51 -5.29
N LEU A 14 26.39 -1.85 -5.52
CA LEU A 14 27.52 -2.43 -6.26
C LEU A 14 28.07 -3.72 -5.61
N ASP A 15 28.01 -3.80 -4.28
CA ASP A 15 28.56 -4.88 -3.46
C ASP A 15 27.51 -5.63 -2.63
N SER A 16 26.22 -5.26 -2.73
CA SER A 16 25.12 -5.95 -2.06
C SER A 16 24.00 -6.32 -3.05
N PRO A 17 23.62 -7.62 -3.13
CA PRO A 17 22.62 -8.09 -4.08
C PRO A 17 21.18 -7.70 -3.71
N ASP A 18 20.95 -7.29 -2.46
CA ASP A 18 19.66 -6.84 -1.94
C ASP A 18 19.88 -5.76 -0.89
N ILE A 19 19.25 -4.60 -1.08
CA ILE A 19 19.20 -3.52 -0.10
C ILE A 19 17.76 -3.14 0.26
N GLY A 20 16.75 -3.80 -0.33
CA GLY A 20 15.35 -3.49 -0.15
C GLY A 20 14.57 -3.30 -1.45
N HIS A 21 13.39 -2.67 -1.33
CA HIS A 21 12.52 -2.37 -2.47
C HIS A 21 12.03 -0.92 -2.44
N VAL A 22 11.76 -0.37 -3.62
CA VAL A 22 11.27 1.00 -3.75
C VAL A 22 9.80 1.08 -3.34
N VAL A 23 9.54 1.86 -2.28
CA VAL A 23 8.19 2.10 -1.76
C VAL A 23 7.60 3.42 -2.24
N ARG A 24 8.45 4.38 -2.63
CA ARG A 24 8.01 5.67 -3.16
C ARG A 24 9.06 6.27 -4.09
N GLU A 25 8.59 7.06 -5.05
CA GLU A 25 9.42 7.82 -5.99
C GLU A 25 9.01 9.30 -5.92
N THR A 26 10.00 10.18 -5.97
CA THR A 26 9.89 11.64 -6.05
C THR A 26 10.75 12.11 -7.23
N PRO A 27 10.60 13.35 -7.73
CA PRO A 27 11.35 13.85 -8.88
C PRO A 27 12.87 13.73 -8.74
N ASP A 28 13.38 13.79 -7.51
CA ASP A 28 14.79 13.86 -7.19
C ASP A 28 15.35 12.56 -6.58
N LYS A 29 14.50 11.72 -5.97
CA LYS A 29 14.94 10.53 -5.22
C LYS A 29 13.92 9.41 -5.17
N ILE A 30 14.40 8.21 -4.88
CA ILE A 30 13.61 7.03 -4.53
C ILE A 30 13.70 6.75 -3.03
N VAL A 31 12.61 6.27 -2.46
CA VAL A 31 12.56 5.79 -1.08
C VAL A 31 12.57 4.27 -1.09
N VAL A 32 13.57 3.70 -0.43
CA VAL A 32 13.81 2.26 -0.37
C VAL A 32 13.62 1.78 1.06
N PHE A 33 12.82 0.74 1.25
CA PHE A 33 12.71 0.04 2.53
C PHE A 33 13.56 -1.22 2.49
N GLY A 34 14.60 -1.24 3.33
CA GLY A 34 15.51 -2.37 3.51
C GLY A 34 15.04 -3.36 4.58
N GLY A 35 15.79 -4.46 4.71
CA GLY A 35 15.62 -5.39 5.83
C GLY A 35 15.93 -4.72 7.17
N GLY A 36 15.18 -5.05 8.23
CA GLY A 36 15.52 -4.59 9.59
C GLY A 36 15.16 -3.14 9.93
N HIS A 37 14.00 -2.65 9.48
CA HIS A 37 13.50 -1.29 9.73
C HIS A 37 14.34 -0.15 9.13
N GLU A 38 15.15 -0.44 8.12
CA GLU A 38 15.98 0.56 7.47
C GLU A 38 15.23 1.24 6.32
N ARG A 39 15.45 2.55 6.18
CA ARG A 39 14.93 3.36 5.09
C ARG A 39 16.09 4.12 4.45
N TYR A 40 16.10 4.15 3.13
CA TYR A 40 17.07 4.91 2.33
C TYR A 40 16.35 5.87 1.39
N ASP A 41 16.70 7.14 1.46
CA ASP A 41 16.23 8.18 0.54
C ASP A 41 17.35 8.45 -0.48
N ILE A 42 17.36 7.69 -1.58
CA ILE A 42 18.47 7.65 -2.54
C ILE A 42 18.16 8.56 -3.74
N PRO A 43 19.01 9.55 -4.07
CA PRO A 43 18.83 10.38 -5.26
C PRO A 43 18.77 9.55 -6.55
N ILE A 44 17.91 9.96 -7.49
CA ILE A 44 17.81 9.31 -8.81
C ILE A 44 19.14 9.40 -9.58
N SER A 45 19.95 10.43 -9.32
CA SER A 45 21.30 10.59 -9.89
C SER A 45 22.26 9.47 -9.50
N GLU A 46 22.01 8.76 -8.40
CA GLU A 46 22.83 7.62 -7.95
C GLU A 46 22.42 6.31 -8.62
N ILE A 47 21.33 6.30 -9.39
CA ILE A 47 20.87 5.11 -10.12
C ILE A 47 21.75 4.90 -11.35
N GLN A 48 22.43 3.76 -11.40
CA GLN A 48 23.30 3.40 -12.50
C GLN A 48 22.56 2.63 -13.60
N GLN A 49 21.69 1.70 -13.23
CA GLN A 49 20.95 0.87 -14.18
C GLN A 49 19.58 0.48 -13.64
N VAL A 50 18.61 0.36 -14.55
CA VAL A 50 17.23 -0.02 -14.25
C VAL A 50 16.80 -1.13 -15.19
N GLY A 51 16.44 -2.27 -14.64
CA GLY A 51 15.92 -3.43 -15.37
C GLY A 51 14.81 -4.10 -14.56
N ALA A 52 14.97 -5.39 -14.25
CA ALA A 52 14.13 -6.07 -13.27
C ALA A 52 14.27 -5.44 -11.86
N ASN A 53 15.49 -5.02 -11.52
CA ASN A 53 15.85 -4.34 -10.28
C ASN A 53 16.49 -2.97 -10.59
N VAL A 54 16.62 -2.13 -9.56
CA VAL A 54 17.35 -0.86 -9.60
C VAL A 54 18.75 -1.07 -9.03
N LEU A 55 19.78 -0.74 -9.81
CA LEU A 55 21.17 -0.76 -9.37
C LEU A 55 21.61 0.65 -8.98
N ILE A 56 22.04 0.81 -7.74
CA ILE A 56 22.66 2.03 -7.23
C ILE A 56 24.16 1.96 -7.49
N GLY A 57 24.73 3.02 -8.06
CA GLY A 57 26.16 3.15 -8.40
C GLY A 57 27.08 3.35 -7.20
N LEU A 58 26.64 2.96 -6.00
CA LEU A 58 27.37 3.10 -4.75
C LEU A 58 27.45 1.75 -4.03
N LYS A 59 28.43 1.61 -3.15
CA LYS A 59 28.53 0.49 -2.22
C LYS A 59 27.52 0.66 -1.09
N LEU A 60 27.07 -0.44 -0.49
CA LEU A 60 26.08 -0.42 0.60
C LEU A 60 26.54 0.47 1.76
N TYR A 61 27.82 0.42 2.11
CA TYR A 61 28.38 1.28 3.17
C TYR A 61 28.16 2.77 2.88
N ASP A 62 28.37 3.21 1.64
CA ASP A 62 28.20 4.61 1.25
C ASP A 62 26.72 5.01 1.23
N ILE A 63 25.84 4.11 0.79
CA ILE A 63 24.38 4.31 0.80
C ILE A 63 23.89 4.48 2.24
N VAL A 64 24.29 3.58 3.14
CA VAL A 64 23.93 3.64 4.56
C VAL A 64 24.44 4.92 5.20
N LYS A 65 25.69 5.30 4.92
CA LYS A 65 26.30 6.48 5.52
C LYS A 65 25.66 7.79 5.04
N LYS A 66 25.26 7.87 3.77
CA LYS A 66 24.78 9.13 3.15
C LYS A 66 23.25 9.27 3.16
N TYR A 67 22.54 8.17 3.00
CA TYR A 67 21.12 8.18 2.63
C TYR A 67 20.21 7.45 3.61
N LYS A 68 20.75 6.91 4.71
CA LYS A 68 19.94 6.29 5.76
C LYS A 68 19.09 7.36 6.47
N VAL A 69 17.79 7.13 6.49
CA VAL A 69 16.79 7.95 7.15
C VAL A 69 16.05 7.09 8.16
N SER A 70 15.52 7.69 9.22
CA SER A 70 14.66 6.96 10.15
C SER A 70 13.39 6.52 9.41
N ARG A 71 13.03 5.24 9.53
CA ARG A 71 11.81 4.70 8.92
C ARG A 71 10.54 5.32 9.50
N LYS A 72 10.61 5.90 10.71
CA LYS A 72 9.50 6.63 11.35
C LYS A 72 9.32 8.04 10.81
N ASP A 73 10.30 8.57 10.08
CA ASP A 73 10.21 9.90 9.51
C ASP A 73 9.14 9.89 8.40
N PRO A 74 8.40 10.99 8.22
CA PRO A 74 7.38 11.07 7.18
C PRO A 74 7.99 10.78 5.80
N LEU A 75 7.24 10.07 4.96
CA LEU A 75 7.63 9.87 3.56
C LEU A 75 7.55 11.21 2.84
N PRO A 76 8.52 11.54 1.95
CA PRO A 76 8.47 12.76 1.18
C PRO A 76 7.16 12.83 0.40
N THR A 77 6.52 14.00 0.49
CA THR A 77 5.22 14.31 -0.09
C THR A 77 5.33 14.88 -1.51
N SER A 78 6.55 15.19 -1.98
CA SER A 78 6.83 15.70 -3.32
C SER A 78 6.70 14.65 -4.42
N ARG A 79 5.80 13.67 -4.29
CA ARG A 79 5.51 12.74 -5.38
C ARG A 79 5.04 13.58 -6.58
N GLN A 80 5.83 13.58 -7.65
CA GLN A 80 5.29 13.93 -8.97
C GLN A 80 4.35 12.79 -9.32
N ASP A 81 3.06 13.01 -9.12
CA ASP A 81 2.12 12.25 -9.93
C ASP A 81 2.42 12.64 -11.39
N PRO A 82 2.53 11.68 -12.32
CA PRO A 82 2.81 11.94 -13.73
C PRO A 82 1.65 12.70 -14.43
N TRP A 83 0.71 13.26 -13.67
CA TRP A 83 -0.50 13.91 -14.13
C TRP A 83 -0.45 15.41 -13.79
N THR A 84 0.33 16.17 -14.55
CA THR A 84 -0.08 17.53 -14.93
C THR A 84 -0.89 17.43 -16.21
N SER A 85 -2.08 16.83 -16.12
CA SER A 85 -3.10 16.96 -17.15
C SER A 85 -4.13 17.95 -16.62
N PRO A 86 -4.57 18.97 -17.39
CA PRO A 86 -5.68 19.85 -17.01
C PRO A 86 -7.04 19.13 -17.14
N ALA A 87 -7.08 17.82 -16.86
CA ALA A 87 -8.27 17.03 -16.69
C ALA A 87 -8.49 16.82 -15.19
N SER A 88 -8.64 17.93 -14.46
CA SER A 88 -9.49 17.93 -13.28
C SER A 88 -10.87 17.43 -13.74
N ASP A 89 -11.37 16.38 -13.12
CA ASP A 89 -12.61 15.68 -13.46
C ASP A 89 -12.53 14.69 -14.62
N ILE A 90 -11.62 13.71 -14.52
CA ILE A 90 -11.93 12.40 -15.09
C ILE A 90 -13.04 11.81 -14.22
N ASP A 91 -14.29 11.85 -14.70
CA ASP A 91 -15.43 11.18 -14.08
C ASP A 91 -15.20 9.66 -14.09
N LEU A 92 -14.60 9.17 -13.00
CA LEU A 92 -14.35 7.76 -12.73
C LEU A 92 -15.63 6.92 -12.82
N GLY A 93 -16.81 7.55 -12.66
CA GLY A 93 -18.13 6.92 -12.81
C GLY A 93 -18.42 6.42 -14.24
N THR A 94 -17.68 6.91 -15.25
CA THR A 94 -17.84 6.44 -16.64
C THR A 94 -17.24 5.04 -16.84
N TYR A 95 -16.22 4.65 -16.05
CA TYR A 95 -15.59 3.33 -16.10
C TYR A 95 -16.24 2.30 -15.14
N GLU A 96 -17.22 2.71 -14.33
CA GLU A 96 -17.84 1.88 -13.29
C GLU A 96 -19.09 1.10 -13.74
N LYS A 97 -19.52 1.24 -15.01
CA LYS A 97 -20.82 0.73 -15.47
C LYS A 97 -20.87 -0.72 -16.00
N GLN A 98 -19.89 -1.59 -15.72
CA GLN A 98 -19.94 -2.97 -16.26
C GLN A 98 -19.74 -4.11 -15.27
N TYR A 99 -19.50 -3.85 -13.99
CA TYR A 99 -19.56 -4.86 -12.94
C TYR A 99 -20.11 -4.22 -11.65
N PRO A 100 -21.01 -4.87 -10.90
CA PRO A 100 -21.40 -4.39 -9.59
C PRO A 100 -20.20 -4.55 -8.65
N LYS A 101 -19.32 -3.56 -8.56
CA LYS A 101 -18.02 -3.74 -7.89
C LYS A 101 -18.15 -3.52 -6.38
N SER A 102 -18.37 -4.63 -5.70
CA SER A 102 -18.05 -4.80 -4.28
C SER A 102 -16.65 -4.26 -3.95
N LEU A 103 -16.46 -3.78 -2.71
CA LEU A 103 -15.13 -3.48 -2.18
C LEU A 103 -14.24 -4.72 -2.01
N PHE A 104 -14.78 -5.92 -2.25
CA PHE A 104 -14.08 -7.20 -2.16
C PHE A 104 -12.70 -7.19 -2.83
N ASN A 105 -11.73 -7.74 -2.10
CA ASN A 105 -10.32 -7.88 -2.47
C ASN A 105 -9.58 -6.57 -2.80
N LYS A 106 -10.16 -5.40 -2.49
CA LYS A 106 -9.41 -4.14 -2.52
C LYS A 106 -8.47 -4.08 -1.32
N GLY A 107 -7.25 -3.57 -1.56
CA GLY A 107 -6.32 -3.28 -0.48
C GLY A 107 -6.83 -2.12 0.37
N VAL A 108 -6.71 -2.23 1.68
CA VAL A 108 -7.09 -1.21 2.66
C VAL A 108 -5.82 -0.58 3.22
N ARG A 109 -5.79 0.75 3.25
CA ARG A 109 -4.65 1.53 3.71
C ARG A 109 -5.05 2.56 4.74
N ALA A 110 -4.20 2.76 5.73
CA ALA A 110 -4.31 3.84 6.69
C ALA A 110 -4.06 5.20 6.00
N LYS A 111 -4.35 6.29 6.70
CA LYS A 111 -4.17 7.66 6.22
C LYS A 111 -2.73 7.97 5.80
N ASN A 112 -1.76 7.36 6.48
CA ASN A 112 -0.33 7.41 6.16
C ASN A 112 0.09 6.45 5.02
N GLU A 113 -0.87 5.87 4.29
CA GLU A 113 -0.72 4.88 3.22
C GLU A 113 -0.20 3.49 3.64
N ASP A 114 -0.04 3.23 4.94
CA ASP A 114 0.37 1.91 5.43
C ASP A 114 -0.68 0.85 5.09
N HIS A 115 -0.20 -0.31 4.64
CA HIS A 115 -1.06 -1.43 4.28
C HIS A 115 -1.65 -2.09 5.53
N ILE A 116 -2.98 -2.15 5.57
CA ILE A 116 -3.72 -2.78 6.67
C ILE A 116 -4.07 -4.22 6.30
N GLY A 117 -4.53 -4.46 5.07
CA GLY A 117 -5.04 -5.75 4.64
C GLY A 117 -5.92 -5.63 3.40
N HIS A 118 -6.73 -6.66 3.14
CA HIS A 118 -7.65 -6.70 2.02
C HIS A 118 -9.09 -6.85 2.51
N VAL A 119 -10.03 -6.20 1.82
CA VAL A 119 -11.46 -6.35 2.12
C VAL A 119 -11.90 -7.77 1.77
N MET A 120 -12.42 -8.49 2.75
CA MET A 120 -12.95 -9.84 2.61
C MET A 120 -14.47 -9.84 2.44
N LYS A 121 -15.17 -8.90 3.08
CA LYS A 121 -16.62 -8.72 2.93
C LYS A 121 -16.99 -7.28 3.18
N GLU A 122 -18.06 -6.84 2.53
CA GLU A 122 -18.68 -5.55 2.74
C GLU A 122 -20.09 -5.78 3.32
N THR A 123 -20.42 -5.10 4.41
CA THR A 123 -21.78 -5.01 4.94
C THR A 123 -22.37 -3.64 4.59
N ASP A 124 -23.58 -3.33 5.02
CA ASP A 124 -24.16 -2.01 4.75
C ASP A 124 -23.35 -0.87 5.37
N ASP A 125 -22.82 -1.09 6.58
CA ASP A 125 -22.19 -0.09 7.44
C ASP A 125 -20.68 -0.27 7.65
N LYS A 126 -20.12 -1.46 7.36
CA LYS A 126 -18.73 -1.82 7.65
C LYS A 126 -18.08 -2.57 6.49
N ILE A 127 -16.75 -2.61 6.53
CA ILE A 127 -15.92 -3.51 5.74
C ILE A 127 -15.18 -4.45 6.69
N VAL A 128 -15.18 -5.74 6.35
CA VAL A 128 -14.37 -6.76 7.01
C VAL A 128 -13.05 -6.85 6.27
N VAL A 129 -11.96 -6.58 6.97
CA VAL A 129 -10.60 -6.51 6.40
C VAL A 129 -9.74 -7.58 7.05
N PHE A 130 -9.11 -8.41 6.24
CA PHE A 130 -8.11 -9.37 6.70
C PHE A 130 -6.70 -8.81 6.46
N GLY A 131 -5.97 -8.61 7.55
CA GLY A 131 -4.62 -8.10 7.56
C GLY A 131 -3.55 -9.18 7.53
N GLU A 132 -2.31 -8.73 7.44
CA GLU A 132 -1.13 -9.59 7.61
C GLU A 132 -1.10 -10.13 9.05
N SER A 133 -0.69 -11.40 9.24
CA SER A 133 -0.67 -12.10 10.54
C SER A 133 -2.03 -12.52 11.13
N ASN A 134 -3.02 -12.87 10.29
CA ASN A 134 -4.33 -13.40 10.72
C ASN A 134 -5.21 -12.41 11.50
N TYR A 135 -4.95 -11.11 11.42
CA TYR A 135 -5.82 -10.11 12.01
C TYR A 135 -7.07 -9.87 11.17
N ARG A 136 -8.21 -9.70 11.86
CA ARG A 136 -9.46 -9.23 11.28
C ARG A 136 -9.80 -7.86 11.85
N PHE A 137 -10.18 -6.94 10.98
CA PHE A 137 -10.67 -5.62 11.34
C PHE A 137 -12.06 -5.40 10.77
N ASP A 138 -12.98 -4.94 11.61
CA ASP A 138 -14.34 -4.56 11.19
C ASP A 138 -14.41 -3.04 11.19
N ILE A 139 -14.12 -2.43 10.03
CA ILE A 139 -13.96 -0.98 9.91
C ILE A 139 -15.27 -0.35 9.43
N PRO A 140 -15.81 0.69 10.10
CA PRO A 140 -16.96 1.43 9.61
C PRO A 140 -16.70 2.11 8.27
N LYS A 141 -17.67 2.05 7.34
CA LYS A 141 -17.59 2.78 6.07
C LYS A 141 -17.51 4.29 6.24
N SER A 142 -18.04 4.82 7.34
CA SER A 142 -17.90 6.24 7.70
C SER A 142 -16.46 6.68 7.94
N LYS A 143 -15.52 5.73 8.08
CA LYS A 143 -14.08 6.00 8.17
C LYS A 143 -13.38 5.97 6.83
N ILE A 144 -14.06 5.62 5.73
CA ILE A 144 -13.47 5.61 4.40
C ILE A 144 -13.48 7.04 3.85
N ILE A 145 -12.32 7.53 3.44
CA ILE A 145 -12.17 8.87 2.82
C ILE A 145 -11.92 8.82 1.32
N ALA A 146 -11.43 7.68 0.81
CA ALA A 146 -11.25 7.49 -0.62
C ALA A 146 -11.43 6.03 -0.99
N VAL A 147 -12.10 5.80 -2.11
CA VAL A 147 -12.24 4.49 -2.73
C VAL A 147 -11.73 4.59 -4.16
N GLY A 148 -10.79 3.73 -4.53
CA GLY A 148 -10.27 3.62 -5.89
C GLY A 148 -9.65 2.25 -6.10
N ARG A 149 -8.35 2.20 -6.42
CA ARG A 149 -7.58 0.95 -6.43
C ARG A 149 -7.46 0.32 -5.03
N ASN A 150 -7.38 1.17 -4.02
CA ASN A 150 -7.38 0.81 -2.60
C ASN A 150 -8.50 1.58 -1.89
N VAL A 151 -8.85 1.14 -0.69
CA VAL A 151 -9.69 1.87 0.27
C VAL A 151 -8.77 2.60 1.23
N ILE A 152 -8.91 3.92 1.36
CA ILE A 152 -8.15 4.73 2.32
C ILE A 152 -9.07 5.05 3.49
N VAL A 153 -8.61 4.75 4.71
CA VAL A 153 -9.33 5.05 5.95
C VAL A 153 -8.73 6.26 6.66
N ASP A 154 -9.59 7.10 7.23
CA ASP A 154 -9.23 8.31 7.99
C ASP A 154 -8.82 7.96 9.42
N MET A 155 -7.71 7.23 9.52
CA MET A 155 -7.05 6.88 10.77
C MET A 155 -5.61 6.48 10.49
N ASP A 156 -4.73 6.72 11.45
CA ASP A 156 -3.34 6.25 11.38
C ASP A 156 -3.24 4.76 11.72
N TYR A 157 -2.18 4.09 11.25
CA TYR A 157 -2.01 2.64 11.41
C TYR A 157 -2.22 2.13 12.86
N PRO A 158 -1.68 2.76 13.92
CA PRO A 158 -1.90 2.29 15.29
C PRO A 158 -3.36 2.36 15.76
N GLU A 159 -4.18 3.21 15.15
CA GLU A 159 -5.57 3.37 15.53
C GLU A 159 -6.47 2.27 14.97
N ILE A 160 -6.00 1.54 13.95
CA ILE A 160 -6.76 0.45 13.32
C ILE A 160 -7.07 -0.67 14.30
N TYR A 161 -6.19 -0.89 15.28
CA TYR A 161 -6.32 -1.96 16.27
C TYR A 161 -7.53 -1.76 17.19
N LYS A 162 -8.14 -0.56 17.23
CA LYS A 162 -9.44 -0.34 17.90
C LYS A 162 -10.59 -1.10 17.23
N TYR A 163 -10.44 -1.41 15.95
CA TYR A 163 -11.41 -2.15 15.14
C TYR A 163 -11.04 -3.62 14.98
N GLN A 164 -9.98 -4.07 15.66
CA GLN A 164 -9.58 -5.47 15.64
C GLN A 164 -10.63 -6.31 16.35
N VAL A 165 -11.03 -7.40 15.70
CA VAL A 165 -11.93 -8.41 16.26
C VAL A 165 -11.27 -9.78 16.19
N ASP A 166 -11.74 -10.70 17.04
CA ASP A 166 -11.30 -12.09 16.94
C ASP A 166 -11.61 -12.64 15.54
N LYS A 167 -10.62 -13.30 14.93
CA LYS A 167 -10.75 -13.81 13.57
C LYS A 167 -11.92 -14.78 13.43
N ASN A 168 -12.24 -15.54 14.49
CA ASN A 168 -13.29 -16.55 14.54
C ASN A 168 -14.64 -16.01 15.03
N ALA A 169 -14.71 -14.73 15.41
CA ALA A 169 -15.97 -14.10 15.79
C ALA A 169 -16.97 -14.12 14.62
N PRO A 170 -18.28 -14.11 14.87
CA PRO A 170 -19.28 -13.94 13.82
C PRO A 170 -18.99 -12.71 12.94
N LEU A 171 -19.39 -12.75 11.67
CA LEU A 171 -19.34 -11.59 10.78
C LEU A 171 -20.22 -10.46 11.34
N PRO A 172 -20.03 -9.20 10.92
CA PRO A 172 -20.89 -8.10 11.40
C PRO A 172 -22.38 -8.32 11.08
N THR A 173 -22.68 -9.18 10.11
CA THR A 173 -24.04 -9.65 9.77
C THR A 173 -24.59 -10.76 10.67
N GLY A 174 -23.80 -11.24 11.65
CA GLY A 174 -24.15 -12.35 12.56
C GLY A 174 -23.86 -13.74 12.00
N GLU A 175 -23.41 -13.84 10.75
CA GLU A 175 -23.14 -15.11 10.07
C GLU A 175 -21.80 -15.73 10.49
N PRO A 176 -21.66 -17.07 10.47
CA PRO A 176 -20.38 -17.71 10.70
C PRO A 176 -19.42 -17.47 9.52
N ILE A 177 -18.13 -17.35 9.82
CA ILE A 177 -17.06 -17.12 8.83
C ILE A 177 -17.02 -18.16 7.71
N LYS A 178 -17.50 -19.39 7.95
CA LYS A 178 -17.57 -20.44 6.93
C LYS A 178 -18.32 -20.01 5.68
N LYS A 179 -19.33 -19.13 5.81
CA LYS A 179 -20.06 -18.57 4.68
C LYS A 179 -19.19 -17.75 3.72
N LEU A 180 -18.07 -17.19 4.18
CA LEU A 180 -17.15 -16.45 3.30
C LEU A 180 -16.53 -17.35 2.22
N ASN A 181 -16.29 -18.63 2.52
CA ASN A 181 -15.75 -19.57 1.54
C ASN A 181 -16.82 -19.97 0.51
N GLU A 182 -18.06 -20.14 0.95
CA GLU A 182 -19.20 -20.48 0.08
C GLU A 182 -19.56 -19.31 -0.86
N GLU A 183 -19.50 -18.06 -0.37
CA GLU A 183 -19.77 -16.87 -1.18
C GLU A 183 -18.62 -16.55 -2.17
N ALA A 184 -17.36 -16.83 -1.80
CA ALA A 184 -16.20 -16.59 -2.66
C ALA A 184 -16.06 -17.64 -3.78
N TYR A 185 -16.60 -18.84 -3.58
CA TYR A 185 -16.56 -19.97 -4.52
C TYR A 185 -17.93 -20.64 -4.60
N PRO A 186 -18.93 -20.02 -5.27
CA PRO A 186 -20.20 -20.69 -5.51
C PRO A 186 -19.99 -21.90 -6.44
N GLU A 187 -20.65 -23.03 -6.13
CA GLU A 187 -20.71 -24.22 -7.00
C GLU A 187 -21.40 -23.96 -8.34
#